data_AF-A0A354Q9J1-F1
#
_entry.id   AF-A0A354Q9J1-F1
#
_cell.length_a   1.000
_cell.length_b   1.000
_cell.length_c   1.000
_cell.angle_alpha   90.00
_cell.angle_beta   90.00
_cell.angle_gamma   90.00
#
_symmetry.space_group_name_H-M   'P 1'
#
loop_
_entity.id
_entity.type
_entity.pdbx_description
1 polymer ?
#
loop_
_entity_poly.entity_id
_entity_poly.type
_entity_poly.pdbx_seq_one_letter_code
_entity_poly.pdbx_strand_id
1 'polypeptide(L)'
;TLSYVLTENHILSPVKVQITRIHPSQITVRIEELIEKTFSIKPRYQGTPKKGYLMRDIRIIPDTLTMRGPRSVLEKLDHVSAHEIELEGLKESVTMRVDLDLPRGNVQIIDQNVDFYSAEITIDSLPIKKRFDKVPVYLRNMDYVSVINPGTFNVFVEGPEDLIQELNRDELYGEIDLSTFEPGEYPKVTPKVVKPDGITVLQQWPIVSVWVKNERN
;
A
#
# COMPACT_ATOMS: atom_id res chain seq x y z
N THR A 1 -39.62 6.27 28.39
CA THR A 1 -39.45 7.72 28.56
C THR A 1 -40.19 8.15 29.80
N LEU A 2 -39.56 8.94 30.67
CA LEU A 2 -40.21 9.58 31.81
C LEU A 2 -40.47 11.05 31.45
N SER A 3 -41.65 11.54 31.79
CA SER A 3 -41.92 12.98 31.80
C SER A 3 -41.68 13.50 33.21
N TYR A 4 -40.81 14.49 33.34
CA TYR A 4 -40.48 15.12 34.62
C TYR A 4 -40.97 16.56 34.63
N VAL A 5 -41.77 16.90 35.64
CA VAL A 5 -42.37 18.23 35.80
C VAL A 5 -41.43 19.10 36.64
N LEU A 6 -41.02 20.23 36.09
CA LEU A 6 -40.22 21.23 36.80
C LEU A 6 -41.15 22.11 37.65
N THR A 7 -40.87 22.18 38.95
CA THR A 7 -41.57 23.05 39.91
C THR A 7 -40.57 24.02 40.52
N GLU A 8 -41.06 25.05 41.22
CA GLU A 8 -40.22 26.05 41.88
C GLU A 8 -39.21 25.42 42.86
N ASN A 9 -39.58 24.30 43.49
CA ASN A 9 -38.72 23.56 44.43
C ASN A 9 -37.47 22.94 43.77
N HIS A 10 -37.44 22.85 42.44
CA HIS A 10 -36.29 22.34 41.68
C HIS A 10 -35.32 23.45 41.25
N ILE A 11 -35.60 24.71 41.58
CA ILE A 11 -34.79 25.86 41.19
C ILE A 11 -34.03 26.38 42.41
N LEU A 12 -32.71 26.16 42.42
CA LEU A 12 -31.82 26.72 43.45
C LEU A 12 -31.47 28.17 43.08
N SER A 13 -32.00 29.13 43.84
CA SER A 13 -31.65 30.55 43.70
C SER A 13 -30.79 31.02 44.88
N PRO A 14 -29.64 31.69 44.62
CA PRO A 14 -28.78 32.22 45.68
C PRO A 14 -29.39 33.42 46.44
N VAL A 15 -30.46 34.01 45.89
CA VAL A 15 -31.20 35.12 46.50
C VAL A 15 -32.71 34.82 46.53
N LYS A 16 -33.43 35.45 47.45
CA LYS A 16 -34.88 35.24 47.59
C LYS A 16 -35.62 35.87 46.40
N VAL A 17 -36.09 35.03 45.48
CA VAL A 17 -36.79 35.42 44.25
C VAL A 17 -38.14 34.72 44.17
N GLN A 18 -39.12 35.36 43.54
CA GLN A 18 -40.40 34.75 43.23
C GLN A 18 -40.37 34.27 41.78
N ILE A 19 -40.58 32.98 41.57
CA ILE A 19 -40.60 32.40 40.23
C ILE A 19 -41.98 32.67 39.62
N THR A 20 -42.03 33.40 38.52
CA THR A 20 -43.30 33.76 37.86
C THR A 20 -43.66 32.80 36.75
N ARG A 21 -42.68 32.15 36.12
CA ARG A 21 -42.90 31.20 35.03
C ARG A 21 -41.71 30.27 34.84
N ILE A 22 -42.00 28.98 34.65
CA ILE A 22 -41.02 27.96 34.25
C ILE A 22 -41.38 27.50 32.84
N HIS A 23 -40.46 27.64 31.89
CA HIS A 23 -40.65 27.17 30.52
C HIS A 23 -39.37 26.53 29.97
N PRO A 24 -39.42 25.25 29.54
CA PRO A 24 -40.57 24.35 29.60
C PRO A 24 -40.85 23.88 31.04
N SER A 25 -42.12 23.68 31.39
CA SER A 25 -42.51 23.14 32.71
C SER A 25 -42.39 21.61 32.77
N GLN A 26 -42.13 20.96 31.64
CA GLN A 26 -41.94 19.52 31.53
C GLN A 26 -40.73 19.22 30.66
N ILE A 27 -39.89 18.30 31.12
CA ILE A 27 -38.79 17.75 30.36
C ILE A 27 -39.03 16.25 30.16
N THR A 28 -38.78 15.76 28.95
CA THR A 28 -38.87 14.32 28.66
C THR A 28 -37.47 13.72 28.76
N VAL A 29 -37.29 12.76 29.67
CA VAL A 29 -36.03 12.05 29.86
C VAL A 29 -36.18 10.61 29.38
N ARG A 30 -35.22 10.12 28.61
CA ARG A 30 -35.16 8.72 28.20
C ARG A 30 -34.01 8.04 28.94
N ILE A 31 -34.36 7.13 29.84
CA ILE A 31 -33.38 6.27 30.51
C ILE A 31 -33.09 5.12 29.56
N GLU A 32 -31.81 4.92 29.25
CA GLU A 32 -31.34 3.80 28.44
C GLU A 32 -30.25 3.06 29.20
N GLU A 33 -30.22 1.74 29.02
CA GLU A 33 -29.15 0.92 29.56
C GLU A 33 -27.84 1.29 28.88
N LEU A 34 -26.80 1.51 29.69
CA LEU A 34 -25.45 1.71 29.22
C LEU A 34 -24.77 0.35 29.11
N ILE A 35 -24.30 -0.02 27.92
CA ILE A 35 -23.64 -1.30 27.68
C ILE A 35 -22.24 -1.08 27.11
N GLU A 36 -21.42 -2.12 27.20
CA GLU A 36 -20.11 -2.23 26.57
C GLU A 36 -20.15 -3.34 25.52
N LYS A 37 -19.62 -3.09 24.33
CA LYS A 37 -19.59 -4.06 23.25
C LYS A 37 -18.33 -3.87 22.39
N THR A 38 -17.73 -4.97 21.99
CA THR A 38 -16.57 -5.00 21.08
C THR A 38 -17.03 -5.11 19.63
N PHE A 39 -16.42 -4.33 18.75
CA PHE A 39 -16.73 -4.25 17.32
C PHE A 39 -15.47 -4.47 16.50
N SER A 40 -15.62 -5.13 15.34
CA SER A 40 -14.59 -5.11 14.31
C SER A 40 -14.56 -3.76 13.61
N ILE A 41 -13.37 -3.35 13.18
CA ILE A 41 -13.17 -2.13 12.39
C ILE A 41 -13.03 -2.52 10.92
N LYS A 42 -13.82 -1.86 10.06
CA LYS A 42 -13.78 -2.07 8.62
C LYS A 42 -13.14 -0.87 7.92
N PRO A 43 -12.14 -1.07 7.06
CA PRO A 43 -11.60 0.00 6.26
C PRO A 43 -12.65 0.48 5.26
N ARG A 44 -12.70 1.80 5.04
CA ARG A 44 -13.44 2.44 3.97
C ARG A 44 -12.43 3.20 3.12
N TYR A 45 -12.51 3.07 1.81
CA TYR A 45 -11.55 3.72 0.92
C TYR A 45 -12.21 4.17 -0.38
N GLN A 46 -11.58 5.15 -1.02
CA GLN A 46 -11.95 5.65 -2.33
C GLN A 46 -10.72 5.86 -3.22
N GLY A 47 -10.97 6.14 -4.50
CA GLY A 47 -9.91 6.31 -5.50
C GLY A 47 -9.30 5.00 -5.94
N THR A 48 -8.31 5.09 -6.83
CA THR A 48 -7.54 3.94 -7.31
C THR A 48 -6.05 4.20 -7.23
N PRO A 49 -5.22 3.19 -6.91
CA PRO A 49 -3.77 3.32 -7.03
C PRO A 49 -3.36 3.80 -8.42
N LYS A 50 -2.17 4.36 -8.53
CA LYS A 50 -1.63 4.84 -9.80
C LYS A 50 -1.68 3.72 -10.85
N LYS A 51 -1.93 4.07 -12.12
CA LYS A 51 -1.86 3.12 -13.24
C LYS A 51 -0.55 2.33 -13.17
N GLY A 52 -0.64 1.02 -13.31
CA GLY A 52 0.49 0.10 -13.16
C GLY A 52 0.60 -0.52 -11.77
N TYR A 53 -0.23 -0.11 -10.82
CA TYR A 53 -0.25 -0.63 -9.45
C TYR A 53 -1.62 -1.16 -9.07
N LEU A 54 -1.65 -2.03 -8.07
CA LEU A 54 -2.84 -2.66 -7.52
C LEU A 54 -2.78 -2.62 -5.99
N MET A 55 -3.88 -2.24 -5.34
CA MET A 55 -4.02 -2.41 -3.89
C MET A 55 -4.23 -3.90 -3.59
N ARG A 56 -3.24 -4.50 -2.94
CA ARG A 56 -3.24 -5.91 -2.57
C ARG A 56 -4.09 -6.16 -1.34
N ASP A 57 -3.94 -5.32 -0.33
CA ASP A 57 -4.63 -5.47 0.96
C ASP A 57 -4.71 -4.13 1.70
N ILE A 58 -5.68 -4.03 2.61
CA ILE A 58 -5.83 -2.91 3.53
C ILE A 58 -6.31 -3.43 4.90
N ARG A 59 -5.52 -3.14 5.95
CA ARG A 59 -5.79 -3.61 7.32
C ARG A 59 -5.80 -2.46 8.30
N ILE A 60 -6.72 -2.50 9.26
CA ILE A 60 -6.72 -1.55 10.38
C ILE A 60 -6.06 -2.23 11.58
N ILE A 61 -5.18 -1.50 12.25
CA ILE A 61 -4.46 -1.94 13.45
C ILE A 61 -4.66 -0.91 14.57
N PRO A 62 -5.20 -1.30 15.74
CA PRO A 62 -5.89 -2.58 16.00
C PRO A 62 -7.12 -2.80 15.10
N ASP A 63 -7.52 -4.06 14.86
CA ASP A 63 -8.65 -4.42 13.98
C ASP A 63 -10.01 -4.45 14.69
N THR A 64 -9.99 -4.24 15.99
CA THR A 64 -11.15 -4.28 16.89
C THR A 64 -11.08 -3.14 17.87
N LEU A 65 -12.24 -2.77 18.42
CA LEU A 65 -12.34 -1.81 19.50
C LEU A 65 -13.50 -2.13 20.43
N THR A 66 -13.44 -1.63 21.66
CA THR A 66 -14.52 -1.72 22.63
C THR A 66 -15.15 -0.34 22.87
N MET A 67 -16.47 -0.27 22.70
CA MET A 67 -17.25 0.95 22.90
C MET A 67 -18.24 0.80 24.04
N ARG A 68 -18.42 1.88 24.79
CA ARG A 68 -19.45 2.05 25.81
C ARG A 68 -20.46 3.11 25.40
N GLY A 69 -21.74 2.81 25.49
CA GLY A 69 -22.81 3.71 25.05
C GLY A 69 -24.21 3.15 25.24
N PRO A 70 -25.25 3.88 24.84
CA PRO A 70 -26.63 3.44 24.98
C PRO A 70 -26.89 2.16 24.20
N ARG A 71 -27.56 1.20 24.83
CA ARG A 71 -27.93 -0.10 24.24
C ARG A 71 -28.62 0.04 22.88
N SER A 72 -29.53 1.00 22.76
CA SER A 72 -30.31 1.25 21.54
C SER A 72 -29.46 1.71 20.34
N VAL A 73 -28.25 2.23 20.59
CA VAL A 73 -27.26 2.61 19.59
C VAL A 73 -26.35 1.42 19.29
N LEU A 74 -25.69 0.87 20.32
CA LEU A 74 -24.67 -0.17 20.16
C LEU A 74 -25.21 -1.53 19.66
N GLU A 75 -26.46 -1.88 19.96
CA GLU A 75 -27.08 -3.11 19.43
C GLU A 75 -27.38 -3.03 17.93
N LYS A 76 -27.50 -1.82 17.37
CA LYS A 76 -27.75 -1.62 15.93
C LYS A 76 -26.47 -1.56 15.10
N LEU A 77 -25.30 -1.47 15.74
CA LEU A 77 -24.02 -1.52 15.05
C LEU A 77 -23.57 -2.98 14.90
N ASP A 78 -23.14 -3.30 13.68
CA ASP A 78 -22.44 -4.55 13.37
C ASP A 78 -20.92 -4.37 13.43
N HIS A 79 -20.44 -3.22 12.94
CA HIS A 79 -19.03 -2.86 12.89
C HIS A 79 -18.87 -1.34 12.97
N VAL A 80 -17.64 -0.89 13.21
CA VAL A 80 -17.24 0.51 13.07
C VAL A 80 -16.44 0.64 11.78
N SER A 81 -16.65 1.72 11.03
CA SER A 81 -15.83 1.98 9.85
C SER A 81 -14.70 2.94 10.20
N ALA A 82 -13.53 2.73 9.59
CA ALA A 82 -12.54 3.79 9.51
C ALA A 82 -13.07 4.93 8.63
N HIS A 83 -12.60 6.14 8.90
CA HIS A 83 -12.81 7.28 8.01
C HIS A 83 -12.26 6.98 6.62
N GLU A 84 -12.78 7.64 5.60
CA GLU A 84 -12.47 7.35 4.21
C GLU A 84 -10.97 7.55 3.90
N ILE A 85 -10.33 6.47 3.45
CA ILE A 85 -8.90 6.42 3.11
C ILE A 85 -8.74 6.69 1.61
N GLU A 86 -7.93 7.70 1.28
CA GLU A 86 -7.64 8.08 -0.10
C GLU A 86 -6.56 7.18 -0.69
N LEU A 87 -6.89 6.45 -1.77
CA LEU A 87 -5.92 5.59 -2.49
C LEU A 87 -5.43 6.22 -3.80
N GLU A 88 -6.00 7.36 -4.20
CA GLU A 88 -5.73 7.94 -5.52
C GLU A 88 -4.24 8.23 -5.74
N GLY A 89 -3.68 7.62 -6.79
CA GLY A 89 -2.29 7.84 -7.20
C GLY A 89 -1.23 7.21 -6.31
N LEU A 90 -1.60 6.42 -5.29
CA LEU A 90 -0.63 5.67 -4.49
C LEU A 90 0.15 4.69 -5.38
N LYS A 91 1.48 4.65 -5.17
CA LYS A 91 2.42 3.76 -5.87
C LYS A 91 3.18 2.82 -4.94
N GLU A 92 3.13 3.08 -3.63
CA GLU A 92 3.91 2.37 -2.63
C GLU A 92 3.01 2.05 -1.44
N SER A 93 3.34 0.96 -0.74
CA SER A 93 2.68 0.58 0.50
C SER A 93 2.89 1.67 1.56
N VAL A 94 1.84 1.96 2.32
CA VAL A 94 1.84 3.06 3.29
C VAL A 94 1.10 2.66 4.55
N THR A 95 1.62 3.11 5.68
CA THR A 95 0.93 3.04 6.97
C THR A 95 0.56 4.45 7.40
N MET A 96 -0.71 4.69 7.70
CA MET A 96 -1.17 6.01 8.12
C MET A 96 -2.16 5.93 9.28
N ARG A 97 -2.15 6.94 10.15
CA ARG A 97 -3.14 7.09 11.20
C ARG A 97 -4.52 7.36 10.58
N VAL A 98 -5.54 6.73 11.11
CA VAL A 98 -6.93 6.92 10.68
C VAL A 98 -7.83 7.22 11.86
N ASP A 99 -8.83 8.05 11.61
CA ASP A 99 -9.94 8.27 12.53
C ASP A 99 -11.05 7.24 12.27
N LEU A 100 -11.97 7.10 13.23
CA LEU A 100 -13.08 6.16 13.15
C LEU A 100 -14.40 6.90 13.07
N ASP A 101 -15.29 6.43 12.20
CA ASP A 101 -16.64 6.96 12.05
C ASP A 101 -17.53 6.41 13.18
N LEU A 102 -17.56 7.13 14.30
CA LEU A 102 -18.38 6.75 15.45
C LEU A 102 -19.87 7.09 15.23
N PRO A 103 -20.80 6.26 15.73
CA PRO A 103 -22.22 6.55 15.62
C PRO A 103 -22.61 7.79 16.42
N ARG A 104 -23.62 8.51 15.95
CA ARG A 104 -24.16 9.68 16.66
C ARG A 104 -24.74 9.26 18.01
N GLY A 105 -24.36 9.98 19.07
CA GLY A 105 -24.82 9.75 20.43
C GLY A 105 -23.68 9.84 21.44
N ASN A 106 -23.99 9.65 22.72
CA ASN A 106 -22.99 9.63 23.79
C ASN A 106 -22.30 8.26 23.83
N VAL A 107 -21.36 8.05 22.91
CA VAL A 107 -20.58 6.82 22.81
C VAL A 107 -19.10 7.11 23.02
N GLN A 108 -18.40 6.21 23.70
CA GLN A 108 -16.99 6.37 24.07
C GLN A 108 -16.23 5.07 23.75
N ILE A 109 -15.06 5.20 23.13
CA ILE A 109 -14.09 4.10 23.03
C ILE A 109 -13.40 3.95 24.38
N ILE A 110 -13.34 2.71 24.90
CA ILE A 110 -12.82 2.40 26.25
C ILE A 110 -11.61 1.46 26.23
N ASP A 111 -11.01 1.23 25.06
CA ASP A 111 -9.82 0.38 24.95
C ASP A 111 -8.64 0.96 25.75
N GLN A 112 -8.00 0.09 26.52
CA GLN A 112 -6.82 0.44 27.30
C GLN A 112 -5.58 0.21 26.44
N ASN A 113 -4.67 1.19 26.41
CA ASN A 113 -3.40 1.15 25.65
C ASN A 113 -3.54 1.24 24.12
N VAL A 114 -4.60 1.88 23.62
CA VAL A 114 -4.73 2.21 22.19
C VAL A 114 -4.72 3.73 22.03
N ASP A 115 -3.58 4.28 21.59
CA ASP A 115 -3.43 5.73 21.39
C ASP A 115 -4.03 6.19 20.05
N PHE A 116 -3.97 5.34 19.04
CA PHE A 116 -4.50 5.59 17.70
C PHE A 116 -4.72 4.28 16.93
N TYR A 117 -5.51 4.38 15.86
CA TYR A 117 -5.67 3.32 14.87
C TYR A 117 -4.88 3.70 13.61
N SER A 118 -4.28 2.72 12.97
CA SER A 118 -3.57 2.89 11.71
C SER A 118 -4.13 1.99 10.62
N ALA A 119 -4.21 2.49 9.41
CA ALA A 119 -4.41 1.69 8.21
C ALA A 119 -3.05 1.32 7.62
N GLU A 120 -2.80 0.03 7.47
CA GLU A 120 -1.70 -0.53 6.68
C GLU A 120 -2.23 -0.90 5.30
N ILE A 121 -1.77 -0.19 4.28
CA ILE A 121 -2.17 -0.37 2.88
C ILE A 121 -1.00 -1.00 2.13
N THR A 122 -1.24 -2.16 1.52
CA THR A 122 -0.25 -2.86 0.71
C THR A 122 -0.53 -2.63 -0.77
N ILE A 123 0.43 -2.03 -1.47
CA ILE A 123 0.36 -1.77 -2.91
C ILE A 123 1.41 -2.63 -3.64
N ASP A 124 0.97 -3.36 -4.65
CA ASP A 124 1.83 -4.16 -5.53
C ASP A 124 1.93 -3.49 -6.91
N SER A 125 3.11 -3.52 -7.53
CA SER A 125 3.28 -3.16 -8.95
C SER A 125 2.85 -4.31 -9.86
N LEU A 126 2.02 -4.03 -10.86
CA LEU A 126 1.66 -5.02 -11.87
C LEU A 126 2.85 -5.25 -12.81
N PRO A 127 3.21 -6.52 -13.08
CA PRO A 127 4.28 -6.81 -14.01
C PRO A 127 3.85 -6.48 -15.44
N ILE A 128 4.72 -5.82 -16.18
CA ILE A 128 4.56 -5.59 -17.61
C ILE A 128 5.64 -6.33 -18.39
N LYS A 129 5.36 -6.62 -19.65
CA LYS A 129 6.34 -7.20 -20.58
C LYS A 129 6.82 -6.13 -21.55
N LYS A 130 8.13 -5.98 -21.69
CA LYS A 130 8.73 -5.00 -22.61
C LYS A 130 9.89 -5.60 -23.38
N ARG A 131 9.99 -5.20 -24.66
CA ARG A 131 11.10 -5.53 -25.54
C ARG A 131 12.13 -4.39 -25.51
N PHE A 132 13.40 -4.76 -25.37
CA PHE A 132 14.54 -3.86 -25.52
C PHE A 132 15.36 -4.32 -26.72
N ASP A 133 15.59 -3.39 -27.64
CA ASP A 133 16.36 -3.63 -28.86
C ASP A 133 17.76 -3.05 -28.76
N LYS A 134 18.72 -3.67 -29.47
CA LYS A 134 20.12 -3.24 -29.55
C LYS A 134 20.78 -3.05 -28.17
N VAL A 135 20.48 -3.95 -27.25
CA VAL A 135 21.14 -4.06 -25.94
C VAL A 135 22.62 -4.41 -26.17
N PRO A 136 23.57 -3.64 -25.63
CA PRO A 136 24.99 -3.87 -25.85
C PRO A 136 25.48 -5.16 -25.17
N VAL A 137 26.51 -5.77 -25.74
CA VAL A 137 27.22 -6.90 -25.12
C VAL A 137 28.64 -6.46 -24.80
N TYR A 138 29.05 -6.64 -23.54
CA TYR A 138 30.39 -6.39 -23.05
C TYR A 138 31.16 -7.68 -22.87
N LEU A 139 32.42 -7.67 -23.31
CA LEU A 139 33.37 -8.76 -23.09
C LEU A 139 34.13 -8.48 -21.78
N ARG A 140 34.27 -9.50 -20.92
CA ARG A 140 35.04 -9.46 -19.68
C ARG A 140 36.22 -10.41 -19.76
N ASN A 141 37.26 -10.12 -18.96
CA ASN A 141 38.46 -10.96 -18.82
C ASN A 141 39.12 -11.28 -20.17
N MET A 142 39.39 -10.23 -20.95
CA MET A 142 39.99 -10.33 -22.28
C MET A 142 41.51 -10.48 -22.21
N ASP A 143 42.01 -11.72 -22.30
CA ASP A 143 43.45 -11.99 -22.42
C ASP A 143 43.95 -11.90 -23.87
N TYR A 144 43.04 -12.06 -24.83
CA TYR A 144 43.29 -12.07 -26.26
C TYR A 144 42.42 -11.04 -26.99
N VAL A 145 42.92 -10.53 -28.12
CA VAL A 145 42.15 -9.68 -29.03
C VAL A 145 40.91 -10.44 -29.50
N SER A 146 39.75 -9.95 -29.09
CA SER A 146 38.47 -10.64 -29.36
C SER A 146 37.49 -9.74 -30.11
N VAL A 147 36.74 -10.33 -31.03
CA VAL A 147 35.72 -9.65 -31.84
C VAL A 147 34.38 -10.34 -31.63
N ILE A 148 33.33 -9.55 -31.41
CA ILE A 148 31.96 -10.02 -31.27
C ILE A 148 31.11 -9.55 -32.45
N ASN A 149 30.25 -10.44 -32.97
CA ASN A 149 29.31 -10.12 -34.02
C ASN A 149 27.98 -10.88 -33.87
N PRO A 150 26.82 -10.21 -33.74
CA PRO A 150 26.67 -8.77 -33.52
C PRO A 150 27.07 -8.38 -32.09
N GLY A 151 27.60 -7.17 -31.89
CA GLY A 151 27.89 -6.62 -30.56
C GLY A 151 26.66 -6.18 -29.76
N THR A 152 25.47 -6.45 -30.28
CA THR A 152 24.20 -6.12 -29.65
C THR A 152 23.17 -7.22 -29.87
N PHE A 153 22.23 -7.36 -28.95
CA PHE A 153 21.11 -8.30 -29.04
C PHE A 153 19.82 -7.63 -28.57
N ASN A 154 18.70 -8.31 -28.73
CA ASN A 154 17.40 -7.89 -28.24
C ASN A 154 16.98 -8.81 -27.10
N VAL A 155 16.24 -8.26 -26.14
CA VAL A 155 15.68 -9.01 -25.01
C VAL A 155 14.23 -8.66 -24.79
N PHE A 156 13.47 -9.66 -24.35
CA PHE A 156 12.12 -9.50 -23.86
C PHE A 156 12.13 -9.78 -22.36
N VAL A 157 11.69 -8.80 -21.58
CA VAL A 157 11.75 -8.85 -20.11
C VAL A 157 10.36 -8.61 -19.50
N GLU A 158 10.17 -9.10 -18.29
CA GLU A 158 8.99 -8.91 -17.46
C GLU A 158 9.39 -8.41 -16.07
N GLY A 159 8.61 -7.49 -15.50
CA GLY A 159 8.90 -6.89 -14.20
C GLY A 159 8.00 -5.70 -13.89
N PRO A 160 8.16 -5.08 -12.71
CA PRO A 160 7.42 -3.88 -12.32
C PRO A 160 7.46 -2.78 -13.39
N GLU A 161 6.34 -2.11 -13.62
CA GLU A 161 6.24 -1.07 -14.67
C GLU A 161 7.22 0.09 -14.44
N ASP A 162 7.33 0.59 -13.22
CA ASP A 162 8.27 1.65 -12.84
C ASP A 162 9.71 1.25 -13.14
N LEU A 163 10.13 0.07 -12.70
CA LEU A 163 11.48 -0.43 -12.92
C LEU A 163 11.79 -0.62 -14.41
N ILE A 164 10.83 -1.12 -15.20
CA ILE A 164 10.98 -1.29 -16.65
C ILE A 164 10.96 0.05 -17.41
N GLN A 165 10.28 1.06 -16.90
CA GLN A 165 10.27 2.41 -17.48
C GLN A 165 11.58 3.15 -17.21
N GLU A 166 12.19 2.95 -16.04
CA GLU A 166 13.45 3.59 -15.64
C GLU A 166 14.70 2.87 -16.17
N LEU A 167 14.56 1.61 -16.59
CA LEU A 167 15.67 0.78 -17.06
C LEU A 167 16.45 1.42 -18.22
N ASN A 168 17.75 1.61 -18.00
CA ASN A 168 18.67 2.18 -18.97
C ASN A 168 19.72 1.15 -19.47
N ARG A 169 20.62 1.59 -20.37
CA ARG A 169 21.63 0.73 -21.02
C ARG A 169 22.77 0.29 -20.11
N ASP A 170 22.99 0.99 -19.00
CA ASP A 170 24.04 0.66 -18.02
C ASP A 170 23.54 -0.41 -17.05
N GLU A 171 22.23 -0.53 -16.89
CA GLU A 171 21.58 -1.52 -16.02
C GLU A 171 21.16 -2.79 -16.76
N LEU A 172 20.85 -2.68 -18.06
CA LEU A 172 20.50 -3.81 -18.92
C LEU A 172 21.53 -3.98 -20.04
N TYR A 173 22.38 -4.99 -19.90
CA TYR A 173 23.40 -5.34 -20.89
C TYR A 173 23.68 -6.84 -20.92
N GLY A 174 24.31 -7.32 -21.99
CA GLY A 174 24.83 -8.68 -22.09
C GLY A 174 26.29 -8.73 -21.66
N GLU A 175 26.69 -9.79 -20.98
CA GLU A 175 28.06 -10.03 -20.58
C GLU A 175 28.54 -11.38 -21.10
N ILE A 176 29.76 -11.42 -21.63
CA ILE A 176 30.46 -12.67 -21.97
C ILE A 176 31.80 -12.65 -21.25
N ASP A 177 31.98 -13.61 -20.35
CA ASP A 177 33.25 -13.85 -19.69
C ASP A 177 34.14 -14.72 -20.59
N LEU A 178 35.28 -14.16 -21.03
CA LEU A 178 36.21 -14.84 -21.92
C LEU A 178 37.33 -15.59 -21.20
N SER A 179 37.34 -15.62 -19.85
CA SER A 179 38.35 -16.35 -19.07
C SER A 179 38.42 -17.85 -19.38
N THR A 180 37.35 -18.43 -19.91
CA THR A 180 37.27 -19.85 -20.30
C THR A 180 37.43 -20.09 -21.80
N PHE A 181 37.76 -19.07 -22.58
CA PHE A 181 37.82 -19.14 -24.04
C PHE A 181 39.28 -19.15 -24.52
N GLU A 182 39.62 -20.18 -25.29
CA GLU A 182 40.91 -20.26 -26.00
C GLU A 182 40.81 -19.58 -27.37
N PRO A 183 41.94 -19.26 -28.03
CA PRO A 183 41.92 -18.76 -29.40
C PRO A 183 41.13 -19.68 -30.35
N GLY A 184 40.13 -19.13 -31.04
CA GLY A 184 39.20 -19.89 -31.87
C GLY A 184 37.94 -19.13 -32.25
N GLU A 185 37.08 -19.79 -33.05
CA GLU A 185 35.78 -19.26 -33.47
C GLU A 185 34.63 -19.94 -32.72
N TYR A 186 33.76 -19.12 -32.12
CA TYR A 186 32.62 -19.55 -31.34
C TYR A 186 31.33 -18.98 -31.95
N PRO A 187 30.67 -19.69 -32.87
CA PRO A 187 29.55 -19.15 -33.67
C PRO A 187 28.21 -19.10 -32.92
N LYS A 188 28.11 -19.65 -31.71
CA LYS A 188 26.87 -19.76 -30.93
C LYS A 188 27.12 -19.49 -29.45
N VAL A 189 27.34 -18.22 -29.12
CA VAL A 189 27.49 -17.77 -27.74
C VAL A 189 26.24 -17.00 -27.32
N THR A 190 25.74 -17.30 -26.12
CA THR A 190 24.59 -16.63 -25.52
C THR A 190 25.11 -15.68 -24.45
N PRO A 191 25.03 -14.35 -24.65
CA PRO A 191 25.42 -13.39 -23.61
C PRO A 191 24.59 -13.60 -22.36
N LYS A 192 25.23 -13.56 -21.19
CA LYS A 192 24.55 -13.55 -19.89
C LYS A 192 23.95 -12.16 -19.70
N VAL A 193 22.63 -12.07 -19.56
CA VAL A 193 21.96 -10.78 -19.35
C VAL A 193 22.19 -10.31 -17.91
N VAL A 194 22.81 -9.15 -17.76
CA VAL A 194 22.86 -8.39 -16.51
C VAL A 194 21.68 -7.43 -16.50
N LYS A 195 20.97 -7.40 -15.38
CA LYS A 195 19.73 -6.64 -15.16
C LYS A 195 19.54 -6.38 -13.66
N PRO A 196 18.76 -5.36 -13.28
CA PRO A 196 18.34 -5.16 -11.89
C PRO A 196 17.54 -6.35 -11.33
N ASP A 197 17.48 -6.41 -10.00
CA ASP A 197 16.60 -7.33 -9.28
C ASP A 197 15.14 -7.00 -9.56
N GLY A 198 14.26 -8.01 -9.52
CA GLY A 198 12.84 -7.84 -9.84
C GLY A 198 12.48 -7.88 -11.33
N ILE A 199 13.46 -7.83 -12.23
CA ILE A 199 13.25 -8.08 -13.68
C ILE A 199 13.52 -9.55 -14.00
N THR A 200 12.72 -10.15 -14.88
CA THR A 200 12.91 -11.50 -15.41
C THR A 200 13.12 -11.43 -16.93
N VAL A 201 14.14 -12.14 -17.44
CA VAL A 201 14.34 -12.26 -18.90
C VAL A 201 13.49 -13.43 -19.40
N LEU A 202 12.57 -13.14 -20.32
CA LEU A 202 11.71 -14.16 -20.93
C LEU A 202 12.36 -14.73 -22.20
N GLN A 203 12.99 -13.89 -23.02
CA GLN A 203 13.58 -14.30 -24.29
C GLN A 203 14.72 -13.38 -24.69
N GLN A 204 15.70 -13.89 -25.45
CA GLN A 204 16.79 -13.10 -26.03
C GLN A 204 17.16 -13.58 -27.44
N TRP A 205 17.53 -12.66 -28.34
CA TRP A 205 17.96 -12.96 -29.71
C TRP A 205 18.64 -11.76 -30.40
N PRO A 206 19.52 -11.95 -31.39
CA PRO A 206 20.08 -13.22 -31.84
C PRO A 206 21.13 -13.75 -30.86
N ILE A 207 21.55 -15.00 -31.06
CA ILE A 207 22.82 -15.48 -30.52
C ILE A 207 23.98 -14.73 -31.19
N VAL A 208 25.13 -14.64 -30.52
CA VAL A 208 26.29 -13.92 -31.02
C VAL A 208 27.42 -14.87 -31.39
N SER A 209 28.25 -14.45 -32.33
CA SER A 209 29.53 -15.08 -32.64
C SER A 209 30.66 -14.34 -31.95
N VAL A 210 31.59 -15.08 -31.36
CA VAL A 210 32.82 -14.54 -30.75
C VAL A 210 34.03 -15.16 -31.45
N TRP A 211 34.97 -14.31 -31.86
CA TRP A 211 36.25 -14.72 -32.43
C TRP A 211 37.36 -14.26 -31.50
N VAL A 212 38.10 -15.22 -30.94
CA VAL A 212 39.24 -14.98 -30.06
C VAL A 212 40.51 -15.19 -30.89
N LYS A 213 41.24 -14.11 -31.21
CA LYS A 213 42.46 -14.20 -32.02
C LYS A 213 43.61 -14.68 -31.16
N ASN A 214 44.56 -15.41 -31.73
CA ASN A 214 45.81 -15.77 -31.05
C ASN A 214 46.79 -14.58 -31.02
N GLU A 215 46.33 -13.46 -30.47
CA GLU A 215 47.04 -12.18 -30.35
C GLU A 215 46.69 -11.63 -28.97
N ARG A 216 47.70 -11.35 -28.14
CA ARG A 216 47.48 -10.87 -26.77
C ARG A 216 47.09 -9.40 -26.77
N ASN A 217 46.18 -9.05 -25.87
CA ASN A 217 45.71 -7.67 -25.67
C ASN A 217 46.71 -6.81 -24.87
#